data_AF-A0A9E6CQ43-F1
#
_entry.id   AF-A0A9E6CQ43-F1
#
_cell.length_a   1.000
_cell.length_b   1.000
_cell.length_c   1.000
_cell.angle_alpha   90.00
_cell.angle_beta   90.00
_cell.angle_gamma   90.00
#
_symmetry.space_group_name_H-M   'P 1'
#
loop_
_entity.id
_entity.type
_entity.pdbx_description
1 polymer ?
#
loop_
_entity_poly.entity_id
_entity_poly.type
_entity_poly.pdbx_seq_one_letter_code
_entity_poly.pdbx_strand_id
1 'polypeptide(L)'
;GFLRNGVVLGQTWDGPIIEMKNEGEPVNYMAPREGAFAWMDGFSMPIGATNIDQAYALIAACYDANNAGIQASLSGYNATVKGADAYISSTAKKAFQEAYPDDALEKLWWWPAEPQWYADIRDEYRDAFLAA
;
A
#
# COMPACT_ATOMS: atom_id res chain seq x y z
N GLY A 1 15.61 -8.48 -8.17
CA GLY A 1 15.18 -7.27 -7.46
C GLY A 1 16.36 -6.61 -6.80
N PHE A 2 16.09 -5.62 -5.94
CA PHE A 2 17.09 -4.72 -5.35
C PHE A 2 18.26 -5.42 -4.64
N LEU A 3 18.06 -6.61 -4.07
CA LEU A 3 19.12 -7.32 -3.33
C LEU A 3 19.96 -8.31 -4.15
N ARG A 4 19.55 -8.68 -5.37
CA ARG A 4 20.17 -9.82 -6.09
C ARG A 4 20.44 -9.62 -7.58
N ASN A 5 19.73 -8.70 -8.26
CA ASN A 5 19.77 -8.61 -9.72
C ASN A 5 20.33 -7.27 -10.22
N GLY A 6 21.10 -6.56 -9.40
CA GLY A 6 21.70 -5.26 -9.77
C GLY A 6 20.67 -4.14 -10.03
N VAL A 7 19.43 -4.31 -9.58
CA VAL A 7 18.40 -3.28 -9.70
C VAL A 7 18.71 -2.18 -8.69
N VAL A 8 19.03 -0.98 -9.17
CA VAL A 8 19.38 0.19 -8.33
C VAL A 8 18.23 1.17 -8.16
N LEU A 9 17.21 1.09 -9.02
CA LEU A 9 16.01 1.93 -9.00
C LEU A 9 14.86 1.15 -9.67
N GLY A 10 13.63 1.33 -9.18
CA GLY A 10 12.44 0.74 -9.78
C GLY A 10 11.17 1.18 -9.07
N GLN A 11 10.02 0.94 -9.72
CA GLN A 11 8.70 1.13 -9.12
C GLN A 11 8.37 -0.06 -8.23
N THR A 12 7.89 0.21 -7.01
CA THR A 12 7.57 -0.81 -6.01
C THR A 12 6.32 -0.42 -5.22
N TRP A 13 5.83 -1.35 -4.42
CA TRP A 13 5.02 -1.02 -3.26
C TRP A 13 5.89 -0.41 -2.16
N ASP A 14 5.31 0.43 -1.30
CA ASP A 14 6.00 1.08 -0.18
C ASP A 14 6.38 0.07 0.91
N GLY A 15 5.42 -0.74 1.36
CA GLY A 15 5.57 -1.72 2.45
C GLY A 15 6.86 -2.56 2.37
N PRO A 16 7.11 -3.33 1.29
CA PRO A 16 8.28 -4.18 1.20
C PRO A 16 9.62 -3.43 1.26
N ILE A 17 9.71 -2.22 0.69
CA ILE A 17 10.96 -1.44 0.71
C ILE A 17 11.17 -0.79 2.08
N ILE A 18 10.10 -0.34 2.73
CA ILE A 18 10.14 0.18 4.10
C ILE A 18 10.54 -0.94 5.08
N GLU A 19 10.01 -2.15 4.91
CA GLU A 19 10.40 -3.33 5.71
C GLU A 19 11.88 -3.66 5.52
N MET A 20 12.36 -3.81 4.28
CA MET A 20 13.79 -4.05 4.00
C MET A 20 14.70 -2.97 4.60
N LYS A 21 14.30 -1.69 4.50
CA LYS A 21 15.02 -0.58 5.12
C LYS A 21 15.05 -0.69 6.64
N ASN A 22 13.94 -1.08 7.27
CA ASN A 22 13.87 -1.29 8.73
C ASN A 22 14.73 -2.49 9.18
N GLU A 23 14.92 -3.48 8.32
CA GLU A 23 15.86 -4.60 8.52
C GLU A 23 17.34 -4.22 8.29
N GLY A 24 17.61 -2.99 7.84
CA GLY A 24 18.96 -2.46 7.65
C GLY A 24 19.52 -2.61 6.24
N GLU A 25 18.72 -3.04 5.28
CA GLU A 25 19.14 -3.10 3.87
C GLU A 25 19.34 -1.68 3.31
N PRO A 26 20.31 -1.46 2.40
CA PRO A 26 20.66 -0.15 1.88
C PRO A 26 19.69 0.31 0.78
N VAL A 27 18.40 0.31 1.08
CA VAL A 27 17.31 0.70 0.18
C VAL A 27 16.52 1.87 0.77
N ASN A 28 15.88 2.65 -0.11
CA ASN A 28 14.99 3.73 0.30
C ASN A 28 13.77 3.79 -0.60
N TYR A 29 12.68 4.32 -0.07
CA TYR A 29 11.43 4.53 -0.80
C TYR A 29 11.08 6.02 -0.76
N MET A 30 10.63 6.57 -1.89
CA MET A 30 10.20 7.94 -2.00
C MET A 30 9.15 8.11 -3.09
N ALA A 31 8.19 9.01 -2.85
CA ALA A 31 7.23 9.43 -3.86
C ALA A 31 7.96 10.16 -5.02
N PRO A 32 7.64 9.84 -6.29
CA PRO A 32 8.16 10.59 -7.42
C PRO A 32 7.55 11.99 -7.45
N ARG A 33 8.31 12.95 -8.01
CA ARG A 33 7.93 14.36 -8.07
C ARG A 33 6.60 14.60 -8.80
N GLU A 34 6.31 13.77 -9.80
CA GLU A 34 5.10 13.79 -10.62
C GLU A 34 3.86 13.27 -9.87
N GLY A 35 4.04 12.61 -8.72
CA GLY A 35 3.00 12.03 -7.90
C GLY A 35 3.08 10.51 -7.80
N ALA A 36 2.92 9.96 -6.60
CA ALA A 36 2.92 8.51 -6.38
C ALA A 36 1.57 7.90 -6.77
N PHE A 37 1.59 6.69 -7.34
CA PHE A 37 0.37 5.89 -7.47
C PHE A 37 -0.12 5.47 -6.10
N ALA A 38 -1.43 5.61 -5.87
CA ALA A 38 -2.08 5.23 -4.63
C ALA A 38 -3.27 4.32 -4.94
N TRP A 39 -3.47 3.29 -4.12
CA TRP A 39 -4.68 2.49 -4.10
C TRP A 39 -5.06 2.20 -2.66
N MET A 40 -6.29 1.75 -2.46
CA MET A 40 -6.81 1.43 -1.14
C MET A 40 -7.50 0.08 -1.22
N ASP A 41 -7.03 -0.84 -0.39
CA ASP A 41 -7.68 -2.13 -0.21
C ASP A 41 -8.75 -2.03 0.87
N GLY A 42 -9.85 -2.73 0.67
CA GLY A 42 -10.96 -2.81 1.61
C GLY A 42 -11.47 -4.23 1.75
N PHE A 43 -12.25 -4.48 2.81
CA PHE A 43 -12.86 -5.78 3.02
C PHE A 43 -14.10 -5.94 2.13
N SER A 44 -14.20 -7.10 1.51
CA SER A 44 -15.38 -7.55 0.76
C SER A 44 -15.85 -8.88 1.32
N MET A 45 -17.17 -9.10 1.33
CA MET A 45 -17.77 -10.36 1.79
C MET A 45 -18.36 -11.11 0.60
N PRO A 46 -17.93 -12.36 0.33
CA PRO A 46 -18.45 -13.14 -0.80
C PRO A 46 -19.90 -13.56 -0.55
N ILE A 47 -20.67 -13.65 -1.63
CA ILE A 47 -22.04 -14.20 -1.60
C ILE A 47 -21.95 -15.67 -1.16
N GLY A 48 -22.62 -16.00 -0.05
CA GLY A 48 -22.59 -17.34 0.54
C GLY A 48 -21.64 -17.51 1.73
N ALA A 49 -21.03 -16.43 2.23
CA ALA A 49 -20.32 -16.48 3.51
C ALA A 49 -21.23 -17.01 4.63
N THR A 50 -20.75 -17.98 5.42
CA THR A 50 -21.53 -18.61 6.49
C THR A 50 -21.20 -18.06 7.88
N ASN A 51 -20.04 -17.42 8.05
CA ASN A 51 -19.51 -16.96 9.35
C ASN A 51 -19.61 -15.43 9.45
N ILE A 52 -20.83 -14.91 9.27
CA ILE A 52 -21.08 -13.47 9.10
C ILE A 52 -20.68 -12.67 10.34
N ASP A 53 -21.05 -13.13 11.53
CA ASP A 53 -20.78 -12.42 12.79
C ASP A 53 -19.27 -12.31 13.06
N GLN A 54 -18.52 -13.39 12.79
CA GLN A 54 -17.07 -13.40 12.95
C GLN A 54 -16.38 -12.52 11.90
N ALA A 55 -16.90 -12.47 10.67
CA ALA A 55 -16.40 -11.57 9.64
C ALA A 55 -16.56 -10.10 10.06
N TYR A 56 -17.72 -9.72 10.60
CA TYR A 56 -17.92 -8.37 11.14
C TYR A 56 -17.05 -8.09 12.37
N ALA A 57 -16.86 -9.07 13.25
CA ALA A 57 -15.95 -8.91 14.40
C ALA A 57 -14.50 -8.66 13.95
N LEU A 58 -14.03 -9.37 12.90
CA LEU A 58 -12.71 -9.14 12.31
C LEU A 58 -12.61 -7.74 11.69
N ILE A 59 -13.61 -7.34 10.89
CA ILE A 59 -13.64 -6.00 10.29
C ILE A 59 -13.61 -4.94 11.38
N ALA A 60 -14.43 -5.06 12.42
CA ALA A 60 -14.44 -4.13 13.55
C ALA A 60 -13.06 -4.06 14.25
N ALA A 61 -12.39 -5.20 14.45
CA ALA A 61 -11.06 -5.23 15.03
C ALA A 61 -10.01 -4.55 14.13
N CYS A 62 -10.06 -4.72 12.82
CA CYS A 62 -9.16 -4.06 11.86
C CYS A 62 -9.41 -2.54 11.76
N TYR A 63 -10.64 -2.08 11.98
CA TYR A 63 -11.00 -0.66 11.94
C TYR A 63 -10.90 0.05 13.30
N ASP A 64 -10.50 -0.65 14.36
CA ASP A 64 -10.10 0.00 15.61
C ASP A 64 -8.81 0.80 15.41
N ALA A 65 -8.78 2.05 15.89
CA ALA A 65 -7.67 2.96 15.63
C ALA A 65 -6.32 2.46 16.20
N ASN A 66 -6.34 1.83 17.37
CA ASN A 66 -5.12 1.27 17.96
C ASN A 66 -4.62 0.08 17.14
N ASN A 67 -5.50 -0.85 16.78
CA ASN A 67 -5.12 -1.99 15.95
C ASN A 67 -4.62 -1.57 14.56
N ALA A 68 -5.27 -0.60 13.93
CA ALA A 68 -4.85 -0.07 12.63
C ALA A 68 -3.47 0.60 12.71
N GLY A 69 -3.17 1.34 13.78
CA GLY A 69 -1.84 1.95 13.97
C GLY A 69 -0.74 0.91 14.21
N ILE A 70 -1.05 -0.15 14.95
CA ILE A 70 -0.15 -1.31 15.14
C ILE A 70 0.10 -2.01 13.79
N GLN A 71 -0.96 -2.29 13.02
CA GLN A 71 -0.85 -2.92 11.71
C GLN A 71 0.01 -2.10 10.75
N ALA A 72 -0.19 -0.79 10.68
CA ALA A 72 0.61 0.10 9.85
C ALA A 72 2.09 0.08 10.25
N SER A 73 2.36 0.00 11.56
CA SER A 73 3.73 -0.07 12.09
C SER A 73 4.46 -1.36 11.73
N LEU A 74 3.74 -2.47 11.59
CA LEU A 74 4.30 -3.79 11.30
C LEU A 74 4.42 -4.07 9.80
N SER A 75 3.47 -3.59 9.00
CA SER A 75 3.38 -3.92 7.57
C SER A 75 4.12 -2.95 6.65
N GLY A 76 4.44 -1.75 7.13
CA GLY A 76 4.97 -0.67 6.30
C GLY A 76 3.93 0.01 5.40
N TYR A 77 2.67 -0.46 5.39
CA TYR A 77 1.56 0.19 4.72
C TYR A 77 0.88 1.24 5.62
N ASN A 78 0.21 2.20 5.00
CA ASN A 78 -0.38 3.34 5.70
C ASN A 78 -1.77 3.01 6.24
N ALA A 79 -2.04 3.43 7.49
CA ALA A 79 -3.38 3.31 8.06
C ALA A 79 -4.36 4.30 7.39
N THR A 80 -5.55 3.81 7.05
CA THR A 80 -6.67 4.60 6.52
C THR A 80 -7.76 4.87 7.57
N VAL A 81 -7.55 4.39 8.81
CA VAL A 81 -8.45 4.57 9.94
C VAL A 81 -8.16 5.89 10.63
N LYS A 82 -9.20 6.71 10.82
CA LYS A 82 -9.09 8.00 11.52
C LYS A 82 -8.59 7.81 12.95
N GLY A 83 -7.54 8.53 13.34
CA GLY A 83 -6.95 8.49 14.68
C GLY A 83 -5.92 7.37 14.88
N ALA A 84 -5.69 6.52 13.87
CA ALA A 84 -4.66 5.49 13.94
C ALA A 84 -3.25 6.06 14.03
N ASP A 85 -3.04 7.29 13.53
CA ASP A 85 -1.79 8.04 13.59
C ASP A 85 -1.27 8.25 15.02
N ALA A 86 -2.15 8.25 16.02
CA ALA A 86 -1.78 8.31 17.42
C ALA A 86 -1.03 7.03 17.89
N TYR A 87 -1.24 5.91 17.21
CA TYR A 87 -0.74 4.57 17.60
C TYR A 87 0.35 4.03 16.68
N ILE A 88 0.76 4.79 15.66
CA ILE A 88 1.88 4.42 14.77
C ILE A 88 3.21 4.59 15.53
N SER A 89 4.10 3.61 15.38
CA SER A 89 5.46 3.65 15.93
C SER A 89 6.28 4.83 15.39
N SER A 90 7.26 5.29 16.16
CA SER A 90 8.15 6.38 15.72
C SER A 90 8.91 6.03 14.44
N THR A 91 9.35 4.78 14.29
CA THR A 91 10.01 4.29 13.08
C THR A 91 9.10 4.40 11.85
N ALA A 92 7.86 3.91 11.95
CA ALA A 92 6.92 3.98 10.84
C ALA A 92 6.50 5.43 10.51
N LYS A 93 6.32 6.30 11.52
CA LYS A 93 6.08 7.74 11.30
C LYS A 93 7.21 8.39 10.51
N LYS A 94 8.46 8.09 10.88
CA LYS A 94 9.64 8.59 10.18
C LYS A 94 9.70 8.06 8.74
N ALA A 95 9.49 6.75 8.54
CA ALA A 95 9.48 6.16 7.21
C ALA A 95 8.40 6.78 6.31
N PHE A 96 7.21 7.05 6.85
CA PHE A 96 6.13 7.74 6.12
C PHE A 96 6.52 9.16 5.69
N GLN A 97 7.10 9.95 6.60
CA GLN A 97 7.55 11.32 6.29
C GLN A 97 8.67 11.35 5.25
N GLU A 98 9.58 10.38 5.28
CA GLU A 98 10.64 10.25 4.28
C GLU A 98 10.10 9.75 2.93
N ALA A 99 9.09 8.88 2.94
CA ALA A 99 8.42 8.37 1.76
C ALA A 99 7.59 9.44 1.04
N TYR A 100 6.89 10.29 1.80
CA TYR A 100 5.98 11.30 1.28
C TYR A 100 6.34 12.71 1.81
N PRO A 101 7.46 13.29 1.36
CA PRO A 101 7.89 14.62 1.79
C PRO A 101 7.05 15.73 1.14
N ASP A 102 7.13 16.94 1.70
CA ASP A 102 6.56 18.17 1.13
C ASP A 102 5.08 18.02 0.71
N ASP A 103 4.80 18.21 -0.58
CA ASP A 103 3.47 18.15 -1.18
C ASP A 103 3.14 16.78 -1.81
N ALA A 104 3.92 15.73 -1.50
CA ALA A 104 3.76 14.41 -2.12
C ALA A 104 2.35 13.83 -1.92
N LEU A 105 1.75 14.04 -0.74
CA LEU A 105 0.39 13.56 -0.45
C LEU A 105 -0.69 14.30 -1.26
N GLU A 106 -0.45 15.55 -1.66
CA GLU A 106 -1.37 16.32 -2.50
C GLU A 106 -1.32 15.87 -3.97
N LYS A 107 -0.25 15.18 -4.37
CA LYS A 107 0.00 14.71 -5.74
C LYS A 107 -0.30 13.23 -5.94
N LEU A 108 -0.98 12.58 -5.00
CA LEU A 108 -1.30 11.15 -5.13
C LEU A 108 -2.22 10.90 -6.32
N TRP A 109 -1.79 9.97 -7.18
CA TRP A 109 -2.59 9.44 -8.28
C TRP A 109 -3.40 8.24 -7.79
N TRP A 110 -4.59 8.53 -7.27
CA TRP A 110 -5.51 7.49 -6.81
C TRP A 110 -5.99 6.64 -7.98
N TRP A 111 -5.81 5.32 -7.84
CA TRP A 111 -6.28 4.34 -8.80
C TRP A 111 -7.81 4.45 -8.89
N PRO A 112 -8.35 4.75 -10.09
CA PRO A 112 -9.78 4.95 -10.25
C PRO A 112 -10.52 3.61 -10.20
N ALA A 113 -11.85 3.69 -10.07
CA ALA A 113 -12.68 2.51 -10.34
C ALA A 113 -12.42 2.01 -11.77
N GLU A 114 -12.14 0.73 -11.92
CA GLU A 114 -11.79 0.12 -13.20
C GLU A 114 -13.07 -0.39 -13.89
N PRO A 115 -13.56 0.28 -14.97
CA PRO A 115 -14.66 -0.27 -15.74
C PRO A 115 -14.20 -1.46 -16.57
N GLN A 116 -15.07 -2.44 -16.78
CA GLN A 116 -14.71 -3.68 -17.48
C GLN A 116 -14.12 -3.43 -18.87
N TRP A 117 -14.67 -2.48 -19.65
CA TRP A 117 -14.15 -2.17 -20.99
C TRP A 117 -12.67 -1.75 -20.98
N TYR A 118 -12.22 -1.07 -19.92
CA TYR A 118 -10.83 -0.65 -19.79
C TYR A 118 -9.94 -1.82 -19.38
N ALA A 119 -10.43 -2.66 -18.46
CA ALA A 119 -9.71 -3.86 -18.03
C ALA A 119 -9.44 -4.79 -19.22
N ASP A 120 -10.46 -5.02 -20.06
CA ASP A 120 -10.36 -5.87 -21.25
C ASP A 120 -9.27 -5.36 -22.21
N ILE A 121 -9.30 -4.06 -22.55
CA ILE A 121 -8.31 -3.44 -23.44
C ILE A 121 -6.92 -3.47 -22.78
N ARG A 122 -6.80 -3.10 -21.51
CA ARG A 122 -5.51 -3.10 -20.78
C ARG A 122 -4.88 -4.49 -20.79
N ASP A 123 -5.68 -5.54 -20.65
CA ASP A 123 -5.22 -6.91 -20.69
C ASP A 123 -4.72 -7.30 -22.09
N GLU A 124 -5.38 -6.88 -23.16
CA GLU A 124 -4.88 -7.07 -24.53
C GLU A 124 -3.49 -6.44 -24.73
N TYR A 125 -3.30 -5.19 -24.28
CA TYR A 125 -2.02 -4.50 -24.38
C TYR A 125 -0.93 -5.13 -23.50
N ARG A 126 -1.29 -5.57 -22.29
CA ARG A 126 -0.39 -6.31 -21.40
C ARG A 126 0.09 -7.58 -22.08
N ASP A 127 -0.82 -8.36 -22.65
CA ASP A 127 -0.49 -9.64 -23.26
C ASP A 127 0.37 -9.46 -24.52
N ALA A 128 0.07 -8.44 -25.33
CA ALA A 128 0.92 -8.06 -26.46
C ALA A 128 2.33 -7.64 -26.03
N PHE A 129 2.45 -6.88 -24.93
CA PHE A 129 3.75 -6.47 -24.39
C PHE A 129 4.56 -7.65 -23.85
N LEU A 130 3.92 -8.61 -23.18
CA LEU A 130 4.59 -9.79 -22.63
C LEU A 130 5.02 -10.81 -23.70
N ALA A 131 4.37 -10.80 -24.86
CA ALA A 131 4.69 -11.69 -25.98
C ALA A 131 5.83 -11.17 -26.87
N ALA A 132 6.23 -9.91 -26.73
CA ALA A 132 7.31 -9.26 -27.50
C ALA A 132 8.70 -9.52 -26.91
#